data_AF-W8AGF1-F1
#
_entry.id   AF-W8AGF1-F1
#
_cell.length_a   1.000
_cell.length_b   1.000
_cell.length_c   1.000
_cell.angle_alpha   90.00
_cell.angle_beta   90.00
_cell.angle_gamma   90.00
#
_symmetry.space_group_name_H-M   'P 1'
#
loop_
_entity.id
_entity.type
_entity.pdbx_description
1 polymer ?
#
loop_
_entity_poly.entity_id
_entity_poly.type
_entity_poly.pdbx_seq_one_letter_code
_entity_poly.pdbx_strand_id
1 'polypeptide(L)'
;MGTRHLHEILSERMTISGTMQVQLDEATDAWGIKVERVEIKDVRLPVQLQRAMAAEAEAAREARAKVIAAEGEQKASKALREASEVIGGSPAALQLRYLQTLNTISAEKNSTIVFPLPIDLITYFLKTTEATAQQNAMVPVGQGTSVQNSPQASTSPQAGVQSVAM
;
A
#
# COMPACT_ATOMS: atom_id res chain seq x y z
N MET A 1 -27.37 -9.22 -43.20
CA MET A 1 -26.02 -9.09 -42.58
C MET A 1 -25.87 -7.67 -42.03
N GLY A 2 -26.48 -7.37 -40.88
CA GLY A 2 -26.47 -6.00 -40.33
C GLY A 2 -26.57 -5.91 -38.81
N THR A 3 -26.43 -7.04 -38.10
CA THR A 3 -26.70 -7.13 -36.65
C THR A 3 -25.55 -7.71 -35.84
N ARG A 4 -24.47 -8.18 -36.47
CA ARG A 4 -23.27 -8.67 -35.75
C ARG A 4 -22.28 -7.54 -35.59
N HIS A 5 -21.77 -7.35 -34.37
CA HIS A 5 -20.77 -6.34 -34.10
C HIS A 5 -19.48 -6.69 -34.86
N LEU A 6 -18.80 -5.71 -35.43
CA LEU A 6 -17.60 -5.95 -36.24
C LEU A 6 -16.49 -6.70 -35.48
N HIS A 7 -16.41 -6.55 -34.15
CA HIS A 7 -15.48 -7.31 -33.32
C HIS A 7 -15.77 -8.82 -33.38
N GLU A 8 -17.05 -9.21 -33.45
CA GLU A 8 -17.50 -10.60 -33.53
C GLU A 8 -17.06 -11.22 -34.85
N ILE A 9 -17.11 -10.46 -35.95
CA ILE A 9 -16.62 -10.92 -37.26
C ILE A 9 -15.11 -11.18 -37.25
N LEU A 10 -14.36 -10.37 -36.50
CA LEU A 10 -12.91 -10.51 -36.35
C LEU A 10 -12.55 -11.65 -35.40
N SER A 11 -13.31 -11.85 -34.31
CA SER A 11 -13.06 -12.89 -33.30
C SER A 11 -13.60 -14.27 -33.69
N GLU A 12 -14.67 -14.33 -34.50
CA GLU A 12 -15.40 -15.56 -34.82
C GLU A 12 -15.33 -15.96 -36.30
N ARG A 13 -14.19 -15.69 -36.95
CA ARG A 13 -13.96 -16.02 -38.38
C ARG A 13 -14.33 -17.47 -38.72
N MET A 14 -14.01 -18.41 -37.83
CA MET A 14 -14.29 -19.84 -38.02
C MET A 14 -15.80 -20.12 -38.04
N THR A 15 -16.54 -19.58 -37.08
CA THR A 15 -18.00 -19.75 -36.95
C THR A 15 -18.73 -19.18 -38.16
N ILE A 16 -18.30 -18.01 -38.64
CA ILE A 16 -18.90 -17.35 -39.80
C ILE A 16 -18.61 -18.14 -41.08
N SER A 17 -17.38 -18.60 -41.26
CA SER A 17 -16.99 -19.39 -42.42
C SER A 17 -17.77 -20.71 -42.50
N GLY A 18 -17.98 -21.38 -41.36
CA GLY A 18 -18.81 -22.58 -41.28
C GLY A 18 -20.28 -22.32 -41.60
N THR A 19 -20.84 -21.22 -41.08
CA THR A 19 -22.23 -20.83 -41.40
C THR A 19 -22.40 -20.51 -42.89
N MET A 20 -21.43 -19.81 -43.49
CA MET A 20 -21.42 -19.52 -44.92
C MET A 20 -21.28 -20.79 -45.76
N GLN A 21 -20.43 -21.73 -45.35
CA GLN A 21 -20.28 -23.01 -46.05
C GLN A 21 -21.61 -23.75 -46.13
N VAL A 22 -22.33 -23.90 -45.02
CA VAL A 22 -23.63 -24.60 -45.00
C VAL A 22 -24.63 -23.92 -45.92
N GLN A 23 -24.72 -22.59 -45.87
CA GLN A 23 -25.65 -21.82 -46.72
C GLN A 23 -25.30 -21.89 -48.21
N LEU A 24 -24.00 -21.88 -48.54
CA LEU A 24 -23.52 -21.98 -49.92
C LEU A 24 -23.72 -23.39 -50.47
N ASP A 25 -23.41 -24.44 -49.70
CA ASP A 25 -23.59 -25.84 -50.10
C ASP A 25 -25.07 -26.13 -50.43
N GLU A 26 -25.99 -25.74 -49.54
CA GLU A 26 -27.44 -25.88 -49.74
C GLU A 26 -27.93 -25.16 -51.02
N ALA A 27 -27.38 -23.98 -51.31
CA ALA A 27 -27.75 -23.22 -52.50
C ALA A 27 -27.15 -23.80 -53.80
N THR A 28 -25.96 -24.44 -53.74
CA THR A 28 -25.24 -24.97 -54.90
C THR A 28 -25.56 -26.42 -55.22
N ASP A 29 -26.26 -27.13 -54.32
CA ASP A 29 -26.73 -28.50 -54.53
C ASP A 29 -27.58 -28.66 -55.80
N ALA A 30 -28.42 -27.66 -56.12
CA ALA A 30 -29.26 -27.65 -57.33
C ALA A 30 -28.43 -27.65 -58.64
N TRP A 31 -27.16 -27.26 -58.57
CA TRP A 31 -26.23 -27.26 -59.70
C TRP A 31 -25.25 -28.45 -59.67
N GLY A 32 -25.36 -29.33 -58.67
CA GLY A 32 -24.46 -30.47 -58.49
C GLY A 32 -23.04 -30.07 -58.07
N ILE A 33 -22.87 -28.89 -57.47
CA ILE A 33 -21.58 -28.39 -57.00
C ILE A 33 -21.52 -28.51 -55.48
N LYS A 34 -20.52 -29.22 -54.97
CA LYS A 34 -20.26 -29.40 -53.54
C LYS A 34 -19.23 -28.39 -53.03
N VAL A 35 -19.54 -27.68 -51.95
CA VAL A 35 -18.65 -26.67 -51.36
C VAL A 35 -17.84 -27.25 -50.20
N GLU A 36 -16.58 -27.58 -50.45
CA GLU A 36 -15.73 -28.23 -49.43
C GLU A 36 -15.20 -27.30 -48.33
N ARG A 37 -14.89 -26.03 -48.66
CA ARG A 37 -14.37 -25.06 -47.69
C ARG A 37 -14.63 -23.63 -48.13
N VAL A 38 -15.11 -22.81 -47.20
CA VAL A 38 -15.19 -21.35 -47.34
C VAL A 38 -14.19 -20.73 -46.37
N GLU A 39 -13.42 -19.76 -46.86
CA GLU A 39 -12.44 -19.05 -46.04
C GLU A 39 -12.55 -17.54 -46.32
N ILE A 40 -12.66 -16.77 -45.24
CA ILE A 40 -12.59 -15.31 -45.32
C ILE A 40 -11.12 -14.93 -45.51
N LYS A 41 -10.78 -14.30 -46.63
CA LYS A 41 -9.43 -13.76 -46.89
C LYS A 41 -9.25 -12.41 -46.19
N ASP A 42 -9.64 -11.32 -46.85
CA ASP A 42 -9.39 -9.96 -46.39
C ASP A 42 -10.69 -9.23 -45.99
N VAL A 43 -10.68 -8.62 -44.80
CA VAL A 43 -11.70 -7.68 -44.34
C VAL A 43 -11.04 -6.32 -44.20
N ARG A 44 -11.46 -5.35 -45.00
CA ARG A 44 -10.91 -3.99 -44.95
C ARG A 44 -11.81 -3.10 -44.12
N LEU A 45 -11.25 -2.52 -43.07
CA LEU A 45 -11.94 -1.55 -42.22
C LEU A 45 -11.54 -0.13 -42.64
N PRO A 46 -12.46 0.83 -42.65
CA PRO A 46 -12.10 2.22 -42.85
C PRO A 46 -11.23 2.71 -41.69
N VAL A 47 -10.18 3.49 -42.01
CA VAL A 47 -9.15 3.94 -41.05
C VAL A 47 -9.74 4.67 -39.84
N GLN A 48 -10.82 5.44 -40.05
CA GLN A 48 -11.50 6.16 -38.96
C GLN A 48 -12.08 5.20 -37.92
N LEU A 49 -12.70 4.10 -38.35
CA LEU A 49 -13.33 3.13 -37.45
C LEU A 49 -12.28 2.24 -36.76
N GLN A 50 -11.18 1.90 -37.45
CA GLN A 50 -10.07 1.20 -36.84
C GLN A 50 -9.45 1.99 -35.68
N ARG A 51 -9.29 3.31 -35.86
CA ARG A 51 -8.80 4.21 -34.80
C ARG A 51 -9.78 4.31 -33.63
N ALA A 52 -11.08 4.44 -33.91
CA ALA A 52 -12.11 4.51 -32.87
C ALA A 52 -12.14 3.22 -32.03
N MET A 53 -12.11 2.04 -32.66
CA MET A 53 -12.08 0.77 -31.94
C MET A 53 -10.78 0.57 -31.16
N ALA A 54 -9.63 1.00 -31.68
CA ALA A 54 -8.38 0.94 -30.95
C ALA A 54 -8.42 1.80 -29.69
N ALA A 55 -8.94 3.04 -29.80
CA ALA A 55 -9.11 3.94 -28.65
C ALA A 55 -10.10 3.38 -27.61
N GLU A 56 -11.21 2.80 -28.05
CA GLU A 56 -12.17 2.14 -27.16
C GLU A 56 -11.56 0.93 -26.43
N ALA A 57 -10.83 0.07 -27.17
CA ALA A 57 -10.16 -1.09 -26.60
C ALA A 57 -9.07 -0.70 -25.59
N GLU A 58 -8.33 0.37 -25.87
CA GLU A 58 -7.33 0.92 -24.95
C GLU A 58 -7.97 1.46 -23.67
N ALA A 59 -9.03 2.27 -23.79
CA ALA A 59 -9.76 2.80 -22.64
C ALA A 59 -10.37 1.68 -21.78
N ALA A 60 -10.97 0.66 -22.40
CA ALA A 60 -11.51 -0.49 -21.70
C ALA A 60 -10.42 -1.29 -20.98
N ARG A 61 -9.24 -1.44 -21.59
CA ARG A 61 -8.09 -2.11 -20.98
C ARG A 61 -7.54 -1.32 -19.80
N GLU A 62 -7.40 0.00 -19.92
CA GLU A 62 -6.91 0.86 -18.85
C GLU A 62 -7.88 0.86 -17.66
N ALA A 63 -9.19 0.97 -17.92
CA ALA A 63 -10.21 0.90 -16.88
C ALA A 63 -10.16 -0.44 -16.12
N ARG A 64 -10.06 -1.57 -16.83
CA ARG A 64 -9.90 -2.89 -16.21
C ARG A 64 -8.61 -3.01 -15.41
N ALA A 65 -7.50 -2.47 -15.92
CA ALA A 65 -6.23 -2.46 -15.20
C ALA A 65 -6.32 -1.71 -13.86
N LYS A 66 -7.01 -0.56 -13.82
CA LYS A 66 -7.24 0.19 -12.59
C LYS A 66 -8.07 -0.58 -11.56
N VAL A 67 -9.12 -1.27 -12.00
CA VAL A 67 -9.94 -2.11 -11.12
C VAL A 67 -9.10 -3.24 -10.53
N ILE A 68 -8.34 -3.96 -11.36
CA ILE A 68 -7.47 -5.05 -10.90
C ILE A 68 -6.40 -4.55 -9.93
N ALA A 69 -5.82 -3.37 -10.18
CA ALA A 69 -4.85 -2.77 -9.28
C ALA A 69 -5.47 -2.45 -7.92
N ALA A 70 -6.65 -1.83 -7.89
CA ALA A 70 -7.36 -1.49 -6.65
C ALA A 70 -7.78 -2.75 -5.86
N GLU A 71 -8.28 -3.79 -6.54
CA GLU A 71 -8.59 -5.07 -5.91
C GLU A 71 -7.33 -5.76 -5.37
N GLY A 72 -6.24 -5.71 -6.12
CA GLY A 72 -4.94 -6.21 -5.71
C GLY A 72 -4.42 -5.52 -4.46
N GLU A 73 -4.54 -4.19 -4.40
CA GLU A 73 -4.17 -3.38 -3.24
C GLU A 73 -5.02 -3.75 -2.01
N GLN A 74 -6.34 -3.83 -2.16
CA GLN A 74 -7.24 -4.23 -1.06
C GLN A 74 -6.87 -5.62 -0.51
N LYS A 75 -6.62 -6.58 -1.40
CA LYS A 75 -6.24 -7.94 -1.02
C LYS A 75 -4.89 -7.96 -0.30
N ALA A 76 -3.91 -7.18 -0.79
CA ALA A 76 -2.61 -7.04 -0.16
C ALA A 76 -2.74 -6.41 1.24
N SER A 77 -3.51 -5.33 1.39
CA SER A 77 -3.75 -4.69 2.69
C SER A 77 -4.39 -5.64 3.69
N LYS A 78 -5.36 -6.46 3.26
CA LYS A 78 -6.00 -7.45 4.13
C LYS A 78 -5.00 -8.52 4.60
N ALA A 79 -4.20 -9.06 3.69
CA ALA A 79 -3.16 -10.04 4.03
C ALA A 79 -2.11 -9.45 4.99
N LEU A 80 -1.69 -8.20 4.77
CA LEU A 80 -0.74 -7.51 5.65
C LEU A 80 -1.33 -7.25 7.05
N ARG A 81 -2.62 -6.89 7.15
CA ARG A 81 -3.31 -6.76 8.44
C ARG A 81 -3.31 -8.08 9.20
N GLU A 82 -3.71 -9.17 8.55
CA GLU A 82 -3.73 -10.51 9.15
C GLU A 82 -2.32 -10.93 9.61
N ALA A 83 -1.30 -10.70 8.78
CA ALA A 83 0.09 -10.96 9.16
C ALA A 83 0.52 -10.10 10.37
N SER A 84 0.08 -8.84 10.45
CA SER A 84 0.40 -7.95 11.56
C SER A 84 -0.28 -8.37 12.86
N GLU A 85 -1.53 -8.82 12.81
CA GLU A 85 -2.26 -9.38 13.94
C GLU A 85 -1.55 -10.63 14.49
N VAL A 86 -1.14 -11.54 13.61
CA VAL A 86 -0.39 -12.76 13.99
C VAL A 86 0.96 -12.42 14.62
N ILE A 87 1.70 -11.48 14.05
CA ILE A 87 3.00 -11.05 14.59
C ILE A 87 2.85 -10.33 15.92
N GLY A 88 1.83 -9.48 16.07
CA GLY A 88 1.54 -8.77 17.32
C GLY A 88 1.16 -9.73 18.45
N GLY A 89 0.51 -10.85 18.14
CA GLY A 89 0.15 -11.89 19.10
C GLY A 89 1.33 -12.72 19.64
N SER A 90 2.52 -12.64 19.04
CA SER A 90 3.69 -13.42 19.47
C SER A 90 4.98 -12.59 19.44
N PRO A 91 5.53 -12.20 20.61
CA PRO A 91 6.82 -11.50 20.68
C PRO A 91 7.98 -12.26 20.03
N ALA A 92 7.94 -13.60 20.02
CA ALA A 92 8.96 -14.42 19.35
C ALA A 92 8.93 -14.28 17.82
N ALA A 93 7.78 -13.99 17.22
CA ALA A 93 7.65 -13.77 15.78
C ALA A 93 8.38 -12.49 15.32
N LEU A 94 8.32 -11.42 16.11
CA LEU A 94 9.08 -10.19 15.86
C LEU A 94 10.59 -10.45 15.89
N GLN A 95 11.06 -11.24 16.86
CA GLN A 95 12.47 -11.57 16.98
C GLN A 95 12.97 -12.44 15.82
N LEU A 96 12.19 -13.44 15.36
CA LEU A 96 12.53 -14.23 14.18
C LEU A 96 12.56 -13.37 12.92
N ARG A 97 11.59 -12.47 12.74
CA ARG A 97 11.56 -11.53 11.62
C ARG A 97 12.76 -10.58 11.66
N TYR A 98 13.16 -10.12 12.83
CA TYR A 98 14.37 -9.35 13.03
C TYR A 98 15.63 -10.13 12.62
N LEU A 99 15.79 -11.39 13.05
CA LEU A 99 16.90 -12.25 12.63
C LEU A 99 16.89 -12.52 11.11
N GLN A 100 15.71 -12.70 10.50
CA GLN A 100 15.58 -12.82 9.05
C GLN A 100 16.03 -11.55 8.33
N THR A 101 15.61 -10.37 8.80
CA THR A 101 16.09 -9.10 8.23
C THR A 101 17.60 -8.93 8.37
N LEU A 102 18.19 -9.34 9.50
CA LEU A 102 19.64 -9.33 9.67
C LEU A 102 20.35 -10.27 8.70
N ASN A 103 19.80 -11.47 8.47
CA ASN A 103 20.37 -12.41 7.51
C ASN A 103 20.30 -11.87 6.07
N THR A 104 19.17 -11.26 5.68
CA THR A 104 19.02 -10.62 4.37
C THR A 104 20.01 -9.47 4.17
N ILE A 105 20.16 -8.58 5.16
CA ILE A 105 21.10 -7.46 5.11
C ILE A 105 22.56 -7.96 5.10
N SER A 106 22.87 -8.98 5.90
CA SER A 106 24.21 -9.59 5.96
C SER A 106 24.61 -10.28 4.65
N ALA A 107 23.63 -10.81 3.90
CA ALA A 107 23.87 -11.46 2.62
C ALA A 107 24.24 -10.45 1.50
N GLU A 108 23.77 -9.20 1.57
CA GLU A 108 23.97 -8.17 0.54
C GLU A 108 25.38 -7.55 0.50
N LYS A 109 26.37 -8.02 1.29
CA LYS A 109 27.77 -7.54 1.29
C LYS A 109 27.92 -5.99 1.31
N ASN A 110 27.08 -5.27 2.07
CA ASN A 110 27.20 -3.82 2.21
C ASN A 110 27.95 -3.46 3.51
N SER A 111 28.98 -2.60 3.41
CA SER A 111 29.94 -2.31 4.50
C SER A 111 29.40 -1.36 5.58
N THR A 112 28.17 -0.84 5.41
CA THR A 112 27.51 0.04 6.39
C THR A 112 26.20 -0.60 6.85
N ILE A 113 26.22 -1.17 8.04
CA ILE A 113 25.06 -1.82 8.68
C ILE A 113 24.30 -0.76 9.46
N VAL A 114 23.19 -0.25 8.90
CA VAL A 114 22.27 0.63 9.64
C VAL A 114 21.37 -0.25 10.49
N PHE A 115 21.56 -0.18 11.80
CA PHE A 115 20.90 -1.04 12.76
C PHE A 115 19.75 -0.30 13.46
N PRO A 116 18.48 -0.64 13.15
CA PRO A 116 17.36 -0.07 13.87
C PRO A 116 17.27 -0.69 15.27
N LEU A 117 17.62 0.08 16.30
CA LEU A 117 17.44 -0.32 17.70
C LEU A 117 15.98 -0.12 18.12
N PRO A 118 15.31 -1.16 18.66
CA PRO A 118 14.01 -1.01 19.31
C PRO A 118 14.11 -0.05 20.49
N ILE A 119 13.15 0.88 20.57
CA ILE A 119 13.10 1.91 21.62
C ILE A 119 12.98 1.25 23.01
N ASP A 120 12.37 0.07 23.09
CA ASP A 120 12.21 -0.71 24.33
C ASP A 120 13.56 -1.06 24.98
N LEU A 121 14.59 -1.39 24.19
CA LEU A 121 15.95 -1.65 24.70
C LEU A 121 16.59 -0.40 25.30
N ILE A 122 16.32 0.76 24.70
CA ILE A 122 16.82 2.07 25.16
C ILE A 122 16.14 2.46 26.47
N THR A 123 14.82 2.24 26.58
CA THR A 123 14.08 2.53 27.82
C THR A 123 14.55 1.70 29.02
N TYR A 124 14.92 0.43 28.81
CA TYR A 124 15.50 -0.41 29.86
C TYR A 124 16.84 0.18 30.37
N PHE A 125 17.71 0.62 29.45
CA PHE A 125 18.99 1.25 29.81
C PHE A 125 18.82 2.59 30.55
N LEU A 126 17.87 3.43 30.12
CA LEU A 126 17.60 4.71 30.78
C LEU A 126 16.96 4.54 32.17
N LYS A 127 16.00 3.63 32.32
CA LYS A 127 15.31 3.37 33.60
C LYS A 127 16.25 2.83 34.68
N THR A 128 17.28 2.08 34.30
CA THR A 128 18.31 1.58 35.23
C THR A 128 19.17 2.71 35.78
N THR A 129 19.32 3.81 35.03
CA THR A 129 20.13 4.98 35.44
C THR A 129 19.38 5.87 36.43
N GLU A 130 18.06 6.03 36.27
CA GLU A 130 17.22 6.82 37.19
C GLU A 130 17.07 6.18 38.58
N ALA A 131 17.01 4.84 38.64
CA ALA A 131 16.90 4.11 39.91
C ALA A 131 18.14 4.27 40.82
N THR A 132 19.30 4.57 40.26
CA THR A 132 20.55 4.76 41.03
C THR A 132 20.66 6.18 41.63
N ALA A 133 19.96 7.17 41.07
CA ALA A 133 20.02 8.55 41.55
C ALA A 133 19.20 8.82 42.83
N GLN A 134 18.17 8.00 43.13
CA GLN A 134 17.28 8.23 44.26
C GLN A 134 17.79 7.67 45.61
N GLN A 135 18.86 6.86 45.61
CA GLN A 135 19.34 6.21 46.84
C GLN A 135 20.32 7.07 47.67
N ASN A 136 20.87 8.15 47.10
CA ASN A 136 21.87 9.00 47.76
C ASN A 136 21.32 10.25 48.48
N ALA A 137 19.99 10.45 48.52
CA ALA A 137 19.37 11.65 49.10
C ALA A 137 18.81 11.46 50.54
N MET A 138 18.96 10.28 51.15
CA MET A 138 18.43 9.99 52.49
C MET A 138 19.55 9.95 53.54
N VAL A 139 20.00 11.13 53.98
CA VAL A 139 20.65 11.28 55.30
C VAL A 139 19.91 12.39 56.04
N PRO A 140 19.16 12.09 57.12
CA PRO A 140 18.48 13.13 57.89
C PRO A 140 19.44 13.72 58.92
N VAL A 141 19.72 15.03 58.82
CA VAL A 141 20.22 15.84 59.94
C VAL A 141 19.07 16.75 60.38
N GLY A 142 18.43 16.38 61.48
CA GLY A 142 17.56 17.24 62.30
C GLY A 142 18.12 17.26 63.72
N GLN A 143 17.95 18.26 64.58
CA GLN A 143 17.18 19.50 64.57
C GLN A 143 17.86 20.45 65.59
N GLY A 144 18.01 21.73 65.24
CA GLY A 144 18.23 22.82 66.18
C GLY A 144 17.09 23.82 66.02
N THR A 145 16.25 23.92 67.05
CA THR A 145 15.01 24.71 67.15
C THR A 145 15.21 26.22 66.97
N SER A 146 14.38 26.83 66.13
CA SER A 146 13.93 28.24 66.23
C SER A 146 12.63 28.25 67.07
N VAL A 147 12.25 29.29 67.83
CA VAL A 147 11.77 30.63 67.41
C VAL A 147 11.57 31.51 68.67
N GLN A 148 11.58 32.86 68.49
CA GLN A 148 10.72 33.93 69.09
C GLN A 148 11.59 35.10 69.62
N ASN A 149 11.44 36.39 69.25
CA ASN A 149 10.26 37.26 69.10
C ASN A 149 10.61 38.56 68.31
N SER A 150 9.59 39.29 67.82
CA SER A 150 9.54 40.43 66.87
C SER A 150 9.96 41.83 67.45
N PRO A 151 9.61 43.01 66.86
CA PRO A 151 9.85 43.61 65.51
C PRO A 151 10.40 45.07 65.57
N GLN A 152 10.88 45.64 64.45
CA GLN A 152 10.98 47.10 64.08
C GLN A 152 11.83 47.20 62.79
N ALA A 153 11.77 48.17 61.88
CA ALA A 153 10.90 49.30 61.52
C ALA A 153 11.46 49.82 60.17
N SER A 154 10.60 50.41 59.31
CA SER A 154 10.92 51.41 58.24
C SER A 154 11.98 51.04 57.18
N THR A 155 11.80 51.17 55.87
CA THR A 155 11.32 52.32 55.09
C THR A 155 10.93 51.87 53.68
N SER A 156 9.83 52.42 53.20
CA SER A 156 9.32 52.64 51.83
C SER A 156 10.39 53.10 50.79
N PRO A 157 10.03 53.43 49.53
CA PRO A 157 9.08 52.83 48.56
C PRO A 157 9.63 52.81 47.10
N GLN A 158 8.73 52.54 46.13
CA GLN A 158 8.75 52.94 44.71
C GLN A 158 9.54 52.05 43.72
N ALA A 159 9.09 51.78 42.50
CA ALA A 159 7.88 52.13 41.73
C ALA A 159 7.89 51.36 40.39
N GLY A 160 6.74 51.33 39.69
CA GLY A 160 6.65 51.16 38.23
C GLY A 160 6.32 49.72 37.77
N VAL A 161 5.08 49.32 37.43
CA VAL A 161 4.19 49.80 36.33
C VAL A 161 4.89 49.57 34.97
N GLN A 162 4.41 48.86 33.94
CA GLN A 162 3.08 48.55 33.40
C GLN A 162 3.25 47.36 32.40
N SER A 163 2.50 46.26 32.53
CA SER A 163 1.46 45.82 31.58
C SER A 163 1.14 46.75 30.40
N VAL A 164 1.37 46.29 29.15
CA VAL A 164 0.44 46.42 28.01
C VAL A 164 0.65 45.22 27.08
N ALA A 165 -0.43 44.48 26.83
CA ALA A 165 -0.56 43.54 25.74
C ALA A 165 -1.59 44.10 24.76
N MET A 166 -1.21 44.15 23.49
CA MET A 166 -2.07 44.02 22.31
C MET A 166 -1.28 43.23 21.28
#